data_AF-A0A6L3AI48-F1
#
_entry.id   AF-A0A6L3AI48-F1
#
_cell.length_a   1.000
_cell.length_b   1.000
_cell.length_c   1.000
_cell.angle_alpha   90.00
_cell.angle_beta   90.00
_cell.angle_gamma   90.00
#
_symmetry.space_group_name_H-M   'P 1'
#
loop_
_entity.id
_entity.type
_entity.pdbx_description
1 polymer ?
#
loop_
_entity_poly.entity_id
_entity_poly.type
_entity_poly.pdbx_seq_one_letter_code
_entity_poly.pdbx_strand_id
1 'polypeptide(L)'
;MKKKLILSAFALVGFILVLQSKVIFAANGVTDTKTTVEKTVDPINVISNASHVANGIALRNKTSGWIPLRGVPDGSTVVKAFLYWNFSDTNATGLGSVVVFNGNRVNGIKRADSADPCWGLTGNHTYRANVTPFIPANNPNQDYEVVINFNGIISTTGQNPWAPTESQTKRLEGATLIVVYSNASTSGKQVRIYDALNGSEFSGSATFTLTHPALSGSGLFTMCGADGQRGSGHDTHANTSNEKTTFNGTQVAGTSVAGGDWDGSTGLPLPQLWDVHTHVVTFSGTSSIVVYTAKDPNAANLDCLVPVVFVLEK
;
A
#
# COMPACT_ATOMS: atom_id res chain seq x y z
N MET A 1 70.33 31.62 -19.10
CA MET A 1 69.32 30.55 -19.23
C MET A 1 68.68 30.28 -17.87
N LYS A 2 67.35 30.32 -17.81
CA LYS A 2 66.51 30.21 -16.60
C LYS A 2 66.48 28.77 -16.05
N LYS A 3 66.64 28.58 -14.73
CA LYS A 3 66.15 27.40 -13.96
C LYS A 3 65.71 27.92 -12.58
N LYS A 4 64.49 28.43 -12.43
CA LYS A 4 63.26 27.74 -11.98
C LYS A 4 63.41 26.89 -10.70
N LEU A 5 62.97 27.53 -9.61
CA LEU A 5 62.35 27.00 -8.40
C LEU A 5 61.36 25.85 -8.71
N ILE A 6 61.39 24.76 -7.94
CA ILE A 6 60.23 23.89 -7.74
C ILE A 6 60.07 23.66 -6.24
N LEU A 7 58.94 24.16 -5.74
CA LEU A 7 58.38 23.98 -4.40
C LEU A 7 58.00 22.52 -4.16
N SER A 8 58.31 22.03 -2.95
CA SER A 8 57.65 20.86 -2.37
C SER A 8 56.22 21.20 -1.96
N ALA A 9 55.25 20.47 -2.50
CA ALA A 9 53.87 20.46 -2.00
C ALA A 9 53.62 19.10 -1.30
N PHE A 10 53.46 19.14 0.02
CA PHE A 10 52.94 18.03 0.80
C PHE A 10 51.45 17.84 0.46
N ALA A 11 51.12 16.70 -0.16
CA ALA A 11 49.73 16.28 -0.35
C ALA A 11 49.24 15.56 0.91
N LEU A 12 48.27 16.16 1.60
CA LEU A 12 47.50 15.55 2.67
C LEU A 12 46.45 14.63 2.03
N VAL A 13 46.72 13.33 1.98
CA VAL A 13 45.72 12.33 1.54
C VAL A 13 44.96 11.84 2.77
N GLY A 14 43.77 12.41 2.98
CA GLY A 14 42.80 11.88 3.92
C GLY A 14 42.15 10.61 3.36
N PHE A 15 42.41 9.47 4.01
CA PHE A 15 41.69 8.22 3.76
C PHE A 15 40.26 8.36 4.33
N ILE A 16 39.27 8.54 3.46
CA ILE A 16 37.87 8.31 3.81
C ILE A 16 37.64 6.80 3.73
N LEU A 17 37.53 6.14 4.88
CA LEU A 17 37.03 4.78 5.00
C LEU A 17 35.55 4.79 4.60
N VAL A 18 35.26 4.42 3.35
CA VAL A 18 33.91 4.04 2.93
C VAL A 18 33.61 2.69 3.58
N LEU A 19 32.65 2.65 4.51
CA LEU A 19 32.03 1.39 4.93
C LEU A 19 31.37 0.77 3.70
N GLN A 20 32.04 -0.20 3.08
CA GLN A 20 31.40 -1.10 2.13
C GLN A 20 30.55 -2.09 2.93
N SER A 21 29.24 -1.87 2.95
CA SER A 21 28.28 -2.91 3.33
C SER A 21 28.48 -4.08 2.37
N LYS A 22 28.97 -5.21 2.89
CA LYS A 22 29.04 -6.47 2.13
C LYS A 22 27.63 -6.86 1.70
N VAL A 23 27.34 -6.72 0.42
CA VAL A 23 26.21 -7.42 -0.20
C VAL A 23 26.67 -8.87 -0.42
N ILE A 24 26.16 -9.78 0.41
CA ILE A 24 26.39 -11.22 0.24
C ILE A 24 25.32 -11.72 -0.74
N PHE A 25 25.72 -12.04 -1.97
CA PHE A 25 24.89 -12.82 -2.87
C PHE A 25 25.08 -14.30 -2.54
N ALA A 26 24.07 -14.93 -1.96
CA ALA A 26 24.06 -16.37 -1.75
C ALA A 26 23.79 -17.09 -3.08
N ALA A 27 24.61 -18.10 -3.39
CA ALA A 27 24.52 -18.92 -4.61
C ALA A 27 23.42 -20.00 -4.57
N ASN A 28 22.50 -19.92 -3.63
CA ASN A 28 21.26 -20.69 -3.56
C ASN A 28 20.19 -19.68 -3.12
N GLY A 29 19.02 -19.70 -3.77
CA GLY A 29 17.99 -18.65 -3.73
C GLY A 29 17.82 -17.90 -2.41
N VAL A 30 17.49 -16.61 -2.52
CA VAL A 30 17.22 -15.69 -1.40
C VAL A 30 16.48 -16.44 -0.28
N THR A 31 17.17 -16.76 0.81
CA THR A 31 16.50 -17.15 2.05
C THR A 31 15.90 -15.87 2.58
N ASP A 32 14.64 -15.63 2.23
CA ASP A 32 13.92 -14.46 2.70
C ASP A 32 13.88 -14.51 4.24
N THR A 33 14.61 -13.59 4.86
CA THR A 33 14.66 -13.54 6.33
C THR A 33 13.37 -12.88 6.75
N LYS A 34 12.48 -13.65 7.38
CA LYS A 34 11.14 -13.20 7.80
C LYS A 34 11.20 -11.79 8.36
N THR A 35 10.55 -10.86 7.69
CA THR A 35 10.53 -9.46 8.13
C THR A 35 9.38 -9.28 9.11
N THR A 36 9.71 -8.82 10.32
CA THR A 36 8.72 -8.33 11.29
C THR A 36 8.80 -6.81 11.38
N VAL A 37 7.64 -6.16 11.32
CA VAL A 37 7.52 -4.70 11.39
C VAL A 37 6.77 -4.29 12.66
N GLU A 38 7.27 -3.28 13.35
CA GLU A 38 6.53 -2.56 14.38
C GLU A 38 6.61 -1.06 14.10
N LYS A 39 5.46 -0.39 14.00
CA LYS A 39 5.40 1.05 13.69
C LYS A 39 4.31 1.74 14.50
N THR A 40 4.63 2.93 15.01
CA THR A 40 3.62 3.89 15.45
C THR A 40 3.38 4.89 14.33
N VAL A 41 2.12 5.14 14.00
CA VAL A 41 1.73 5.96 12.85
C VAL A 41 0.71 7.00 13.28
N ASP A 42 1.03 8.27 13.01
CA ASP A 42 0.12 9.39 13.21
C ASP A 42 -0.78 9.62 11.99
N PRO A 43 -2.02 10.11 12.17
CA PRO A 43 -2.89 10.41 11.06
C PRO A 43 -2.39 11.66 10.32
N ILE A 44 -2.29 11.58 8.99
CA ILE A 44 -1.91 12.72 8.16
C ILE A 44 -3.11 13.61 7.81
N ASN A 45 -4.32 13.04 7.82
CA ASN A 45 -5.57 13.78 7.69
C ASN A 45 -6.51 13.38 8.81
N VAL A 46 -7.16 14.39 9.41
CA VAL A 46 -8.29 14.23 10.33
C VAL A 46 -9.42 15.09 9.80
N ILE A 47 -10.54 14.46 9.43
CA ILE A 47 -11.67 15.13 8.79
C ILE A 47 -12.89 14.94 9.69
N SER A 48 -13.40 16.05 10.24
CA SER A 48 -14.53 16.07 11.16
C SER A 48 -15.87 16.05 10.44
N ASN A 49 -16.90 15.57 11.15
CA ASN A 49 -18.28 15.44 10.69
C ASN A 49 -18.38 14.64 9.38
N ALA A 50 -17.59 13.57 9.28
CA ALA A 50 -17.43 12.81 8.05
C ALA A 50 -17.40 11.30 8.29
N SER A 51 -17.70 10.57 7.23
CA SER A 51 -17.57 9.12 7.09
C SER A 51 -16.87 8.81 5.77
N HIS A 52 -16.47 7.57 5.52
CA HIS A 52 -15.81 7.20 4.27
C HIS A 52 -16.36 5.93 3.63
N VAL A 53 -16.07 5.81 2.34
CA VAL A 53 -16.08 4.56 1.58
C VAL A 53 -14.75 4.38 0.88
N ALA A 54 -14.38 3.12 0.65
CA ALA A 54 -13.17 2.77 -0.07
C ALA A 54 -13.45 1.61 -1.02
N ASN A 55 -13.03 1.77 -2.27
CA ASN A 55 -13.04 0.72 -3.28
C ASN A 55 -11.72 0.78 -4.04
N GLY A 56 -11.28 -0.35 -4.59
CA GLY A 56 -10.07 -0.40 -5.38
C GLY A 56 -10.23 -1.15 -6.68
N ILE A 57 -9.12 -1.22 -7.40
CA ILE A 57 -8.91 -2.03 -8.58
C ILE A 57 -7.49 -2.58 -8.53
N ALA A 58 -7.36 -3.86 -8.78
CA ALA A 58 -6.04 -4.46 -8.94
C ALA A 58 -5.52 -4.25 -10.37
N LEU A 59 -4.23 -4.00 -10.50
CA LEU A 59 -3.60 -3.56 -11.75
C LEU A 59 -2.37 -4.37 -12.15
N ARG A 60 -2.08 -5.50 -11.47
CA ARG A 60 -0.95 -6.34 -11.90
C ARG A 60 -1.14 -6.82 -13.34
N ASN A 61 -0.07 -6.65 -14.13
CA ASN A 61 -0.04 -6.91 -15.58
C ASN A 61 -1.08 -6.12 -16.40
N LYS A 62 -1.56 -5.00 -15.86
CA LYS A 62 -2.47 -4.04 -16.51
C LYS A 62 -1.93 -2.64 -16.29
N THR A 63 -2.32 -1.69 -17.13
CA THR A 63 -2.04 -0.26 -16.91
C THR A 63 -3.30 0.55 -16.68
N SER A 64 -4.47 -0.07 -16.81
CA SER A 64 -5.73 0.58 -16.55
C SER A 64 -6.77 -0.35 -15.97
N GLY A 65 -7.76 0.25 -15.33
CA GLY A 65 -8.91 -0.44 -14.76
C GLY A 65 -9.94 0.55 -14.24
N TRP A 66 -11.08 0.02 -13.80
CA TRP A 66 -12.18 0.81 -13.26
C TRP A 66 -12.34 0.51 -11.78
N ILE A 67 -12.35 1.55 -10.95
CA ILE A 67 -12.69 1.43 -9.53
C ILE A 67 -14.22 1.57 -9.40
N PRO A 68 -14.95 0.51 -9.01
CA PRO A 68 -16.39 0.57 -8.84
C PRO A 68 -16.74 1.21 -7.49
N LEU A 69 -16.73 2.54 -7.41
CA LEU A 69 -17.05 3.24 -6.16
C LEU A 69 -18.55 3.10 -5.86
N ARG A 70 -18.87 2.58 -4.68
CA ARG A 70 -20.25 2.44 -4.19
C ARG A 70 -20.32 2.80 -2.71
N GLY A 71 -21.53 3.06 -2.21
CA GLY A 71 -21.79 3.21 -0.77
C GLY A 71 -21.72 4.63 -0.23
N VAL A 72 -21.48 5.66 -1.05
CA VAL A 72 -21.73 7.04 -0.61
C VAL A 72 -23.24 7.22 -0.49
N PRO A 73 -23.81 7.53 0.69
CA PRO A 73 -25.26 7.65 0.85
C PRO A 73 -25.83 8.82 0.03
N ASP A 74 -27.04 8.65 -0.48
CA ASP A 74 -27.74 9.72 -1.20
C ASP A 74 -27.88 11.00 -0.35
N GLY A 75 -27.76 12.16 -0.98
CA GLY A 75 -27.78 13.45 -0.30
C GLY A 75 -26.51 13.79 0.49
N SER A 76 -25.47 12.95 0.41
CA SER A 76 -24.16 13.27 1.00
C SER A 76 -23.36 14.24 0.14
N THR A 77 -22.54 15.07 0.79
CA THR A 77 -21.56 15.92 0.13
C THR A 77 -20.18 15.27 0.22
N VAL A 78 -19.47 15.17 -0.91
CA VAL A 78 -18.08 14.72 -0.91
C VAL A 78 -17.19 15.82 -0.35
N VAL A 79 -16.48 15.53 0.73
CA VAL A 79 -15.58 16.47 1.43
C VAL A 79 -14.15 16.33 0.91
N LYS A 80 -13.70 15.09 0.74
CA LYS A 80 -12.39 14.74 0.16
C LYS A 80 -12.50 13.45 -0.64
N ALA A 81 -11.67 13.32 -1.67
CA ALA A 81 -11.39 12.06 -2.30
C ALA A 81 -9.89 11.92 -2.55
N PHE A 82 -9.35 10.77 -2.17
CA PHE A 82 -7.94 10.43 -2.33
C PHE A 82 -7.80 9.17 -3.17
N LEU A 83 -7.01 9.26 -4.23
CA LEU A 83 -6.59 8.10 -5.01
C LEU A 83 -5.21 7.68 -4.51
N TYR A 84 -5.10 6.43 -4.08
CA TYR A 84 -3.86 5.75 -3.75
C TYR A 84 -3.51 4.76 -4.84
N TRP A 85 -2.23 4.61 -5.15
CA TRP A 85 -1.74 3.54 -6.01
C TRP A 85 -0.35 3.11 -5.60
N ASN A 86 0.01 1.89 -5.97
CA ASN A 86 1.26 1.28 -5.58
C ASN A 86 1.86 0.48 -6.74
N PHE A 87 3.18 0.50 -6.82
CA PHE A 87 3.93 -0.33 -7.74
C PHE A 87 5.35 -0.59 -7.26
N SER A 88 5.90 -1.72 -7.70
CA SER A 88 7.33 -2.00 -7.59
C SER A 88 8.11 -1.56 -8.82
N ASP A 89 9.35 -1.12 -8.63
CA ASP A 89 10.28 -0.81 -9.71
C ASP A 89 11.76 -1.08 -9.35
N THR A 90 12.67 -0.77 -10.27
CA THR A 90 14.12 -1.01 -10.12
C THR A 90 14.84 0.06 -9.27
N ASN A 91 14.12 0.94 -8.58
CA ASN A 91 14.68 1.95 -7.69
C ASN A 91 14.39 1.60 -6.24
N ALA A 92 15.34 1.87 -5.35
CA ALA A 92 15.10 1.77 -3.90
C ALA A 92 14.22 2.92 -3.37
N THR A 93 14.06 3.98 -4.15
CA THR A 93 13.33 5.19 -3.77
C THR A 93 12.48 5.65 -4.95
N GLY A 94 11.18 5.78 -4.72
CA GLY A 94 10.22 6.11 -5.76
C GLY A 94 10.43 7.51 -6.32
N LEU A 95 10.31 7.62 -7.64
CA LEU A 95 10.31 8.89 -8.36
C LEU A 95 8.92 9.51 -8.41
N GLY A 96 8.75 10.69 -9.03
CA GLY A 96 7.42 11.25 -9.26
C GLY A 96 6.53 10.31 -10.08
N SER A 97 5.27 10.16 -9.69
CA SER A 97 4.29 9.33 -10.39
C SER A 97 3.06 10.16 -10.80
N VAL A 98 2.50 9.85 -11.96
CA VAL A 98 1.36 10.55 -12.57
C VAL A 98 0.38 9.50 -13.05
N VAL A 99 -0.91 9.76 -12.83
CA VAL A 99 -1.99 8.89 -13.31
C VAL A 99 -3.05 9.73 -14.01
N VAL A 100 -3.85 9.10 -14.86
CA VAL A 100 -5.07 9.67 -15.41
C VAL A 100 -6.24 9.08 -14.62
N PHE A 101 -6.97 9.94 -13.91
CA PHE A 101 -8.14 9.59 -13.12
C PHE A 101 -9.37 10.15 -13.81
N ASN A 102 -10.23 9.26 -14.34
CA ASN A 102 -11.45 9.61 -15.05
C ASN A 102 -11.21 10.69 -16.13
N GLY A 103 -10.22 10.46 -16.99
CA GLY A 103 -9.79 11.40 -18.03
C GLY A 103 -8.92 12.59 -17.57
N ASN A 104 -8.73 12.78 -16.26
CA ASN A 104 -7.98 13.91 -15.71
C ASN A 104 -6.57 13.51 -15.26
N ARG A 105 -5.55 14.21 -15.76
CA ARG A 105 -4.16 13.98 -15.33
C ARG A 105 -3.95 14.48 -13.90
N VAL A 106 -3.55 13.60 -12.99
CA VAL A 106 -3.28 13.92 -11.59
C VAL A 106 -1.85 13.52 -11.20
N ASN A 107 -1.17 14.42 -10.48
CA ASN A 107 0.18 14.16 -9.98
C ASN A 107 0.11 13.51 -8.59
N GLY A 108 0.82 12.41 -8.40
CA GLY A 108 0.95 11.72 -7.14
C GLY A 108 2.00 12.35 -6.23
N ILE A 109 1.65 12.47 -4.96
CA ILE A 109 2.60 12.73 -3.88
C ILE A 109 3.01 11.38 -3.32
N LYS A 110 4.30 11.08 -3.35
CA LYS A 110 4.84 9.87 -2.73
C LYS A 110 4.54 9.86 -1.22
N ARG A 111 4.08 8.74 -0.70
CA ARG A 111 3.70 8.55 0.71
C ARG A 111 4.60 7.56 1.44
N ALA A 112 5.02 6.50 0.75
CA ALA A 112 5.89 5.48 1.32
C ALA A 112 6.82 4.87 0.27
N ASP A 113 8.04 4.57 0.69
CA ASP A 113 8.97 3.64 0.06
C ASP A 113 9.12 2.41 0.96
N SER A 114 9.02 1.21 0.39
CA SER A 114 9.20 -0.08 1.07
C SER A 114 10.08 -1.00 0.22
N ALA A 115 10.52 -2.13 0.80
CA ALA A 115 11.16 -3.19 0.03
C ALA A 115 10.17 -3.75 -1.01
N ASP A 116 10.72 -4.34 -2.08
CA ASP A 116 9.90 -5.07 -3.05
C ASP A 116 9.23 -6.28 -2.36
N PRO A 117 7.92 -6.53 -2.58
CA PRO A 117 7.21 -7.65 -2.00
C PRO A 117 7.60 -8.98 -2.69
N CYS A 118 8.87 -9.36 -2.61
CA CYS A 118 9.37 -10.67 -3.05
C CYS A 118 9.16 -11.00 -4.55
N TRP A 119 9.07 -9.97 -5.38
CA TRP A 119 8.91 -10.07 -6.84
C TRP A 119 10.24 -9.92 -7.61
N GLY A 120 11.34 -9.65 -6.92
CA GLY A 120 12.68 -9.52 -7.48
C GLY A 120 12.97 -8.15 -8.11
N LEU A 121 12.20 -7.12 -7.74
CA LEU A 121 12.53 -5.73 -8.05
C LEU A 121 13.28 -5.09 -6.87
N THR A 122 13.52 -3.78 -6.92
CA THR A 122 14.38 -3.10 -5.92
C THR A 122 13.58 -2.45 -4.81
N GLY A 123 12.44 -1.85 -5.13
CA GLY A 123 11.61 -1.17 -4.15
C GLY A 123 10.15 -1.12 -4.58
N ASN A 124 9.30 -0.80 -3.61
CA ASN A 124 7.86 -0.67 -3.75
C ASN A 124 7.40 0.69 -3.23
N HIS A 125 6.52 1.35 -3.99
CA HIS A 125 6.28 2.78 -3.84
C HIS A 125 4.79 3.11 -3.82
N THR A 126 4.34 3.73 -2.73
CA THR A 126 2.96 4.21 -2.57
C THR A 126 2.86 5.69 -2.88
N TYR A 127 1.85 6.07 -3.66
CA TYR A 127 1.52 7.44 -4.01
C TYR A 127 0.07 7.76 -3.67
N ARG A 128 -0.19 9.05 -3.45
CA ARG A 128 -1.52 9.60 -3.21
C ARG A 128 -1.75 10.86 -4.03
N ALA A 129 -2.92 10.98 -4.64
CA ALA A 129 -3.41 12.24 -5.22
C ALA A 129 -4.74 12.66 -4.57
N ASN A 130 -4.96 13.96 -4.43
CA ASN A 130 -6.28 14.50 -4.11
C ASN A 130 -7.08 14.60 -5.42
N VAL A 131 -8.14 13.80 -5.53
CA VAL A 131 -9.01 13.72 -6.71
C VAL A 131 -10.41 14.27 -6.45
N THR A 132 -10.62 14.94 -5.31
CA THR A 132 -11.90 15.58 -4.95
C THR A 132 -12.54 16.38 -6.09
N PRO A 133 -11.80 17.21 -6.86
CA PRO A 133 -12.40 17.99 -7.95
C PRO A 133 -12.99 17.17 -9.10
N PHE A 134 -12.65 15.87 -9.19
CA PHE A 134 -13.07 14.97 -10.27
C PHE A 134 -14.18 14.00 -9.84
N ILE A 135 -14.65 14.12 -8.59
CA ILE A 135 -15.81 13.36 -8.10
C ILE A 135 -17.08 14.18 -8.36
N PRO A 136 -18.03 13.70 -9.18
CA PRO A 136 -19.26 14.43 -9.44
C PRO A 136 -20.10 14.57 -8.17
N ALA A 137 -20.43 15.80 -7.80
CA ALA A 137 -21.20 16.08 -6.58
C ALA A 137 -22.57 15.38 -6.55
N ASN A 138 -23.22 15.25 -7.71
CA ASN A 138 -24.57 14.68 -7.82
C ASN A 138 -24.59 13.16 -8.01
N ASN A 139 -23.45 12.55 -8.35
CA ASN A 139 -23.35 11.11 -8.54
C ASN A 139 -21.93 10.61 -8.25
N PRO A 140 -21.54 10.53 -6.96
CA PRO A 140 -20.25 9.98 -6.62
C PRO A 140 -20.19 8.46 -6.88
N ASN A 141 -21.30 7.73 -6.76
CA ASN A 141 -21.35 6.28 -6.93
C ASN A 141 -21.34 5.87 -8.42
N GLN A 142 -20.15 5.68 -8.96
CA GLN A 142 -19.95 5.26 -10.34
C GLN A 142 -18.60 4.56 -10.49
N ASP A 143 -18.30 4.14 -11.71
CA ASP A 143 -17.00 3.55 -12.04
C ASP A 143 -16.02 4.66 -12.41
N TYR A 144 -14.85 4.67 -11.80
CA TYR A 144 -13.79 5.64 -12.09
C TYR A 144 -12.64 4.96 -12.79
N GLU A 145 -12.37 5.37 -14.03
CA GLU A 145 -11.21 4.86 -14.76
C GLU A 145 -9.92 5.37 -14.09
N VAL A 146 -8.97 4.48 -13.93
CA VAL A 146 -7.59 4.79 -13.56
C VAL A 146 -6.69 4.26 -14.66
N VAL A 147 -5.85 5.13 -15.20
CA VAL A 147 -4.78 4.76 -16.13
C VAL A 147 -3.44 5.20 -15.57
N ILE A 148 -2.54 4.24 -15.39
CA ILE A 148 -1.19 4.45 -14.87
C ILE A 148 -0.21 4.04 -15.96
N ASN A 149 0.37 5.04 -16.63
CA ASN A 149 1.37 4.82 -17.66
C ASN A 149 2.75 5.15 -17.10
N PHE A 150 3.69 4.25 -17.33
CA PHE A 150 5.09 4.47 -16.99
C PHE A 150 5.96 4.53 -18.23
N ASN A 151 7.02 5.32 -18.13
CA ASN A 151 8.21 5.07 -18.91
C ASN A 151 8.90 3.83 -18.32
N GLY A 152 9.10 2.79 -19.12
CA GLY A 152 9.73 1.53 -18.71
C GLY A 152 9.11 0.31 -19.41
N ILE A 153 9.64 -0.87 -19.10
CA ILE A 153 9.08 -2.14 -19.55
C ILE A 153 8.02 -2.57 -18.52
N ILE A 154 6.76 -2.56 -18.95
CA ILE A 154 5.56 -2.87 -18.17
C ILE A 154 4.72 -3.89 -18.94
N SER A 155 3.92 -4.66 -18.20
CA SER A 155 2.94 -5.58 -18.79
C SER A 155 1.56 -4.96 -18.88
N THR A 156 0.89 -5.17 -20.02
CA THR A 156 -0.52 -4.81 -20.25
C THR A 156 -1.35 -6.00 -20.68
N THR A 157 -0.83 -7.22 -20.52
CA THR A 157 -1.44 -8.45 -21.07
C THR A 157 -2.58 -8.99 -20.22
N GLY A 158 -2.72 -8.51 -18.97
CA GLY A 158 -3.66 -9.05 -18.00
C GLY A 158 -3.34 -10.47 -17.54
N GLN A 159 -2.15 -10.98 -17.87
CA GLN A 159 -1.73 -12.35 -17.57
C GLN A 159 -1.61 -12.61 -16.07
N ASN A 160 -1.54 -13.90 -15.72
CA ASN A 160 -1.35 -14.35 -14.35
C ASN A 160 -0.03 -13.80 -13.74
N PRO A 161 -0.04 -13.11 -12.59
CA PRO A 161 1.15 -12.54 -11.96
C PRO A 161 2.32 -13.49 -11.72
N TRP A 162 2.05 -14.77 -11.44
CA TRP A 162 3.05 -15.80 -11.15
C TRP A 162 3.69 -16.43 -12.39
N ALA A 163 3.16 -16.17 -13.57
CA ALA A 163 3.69 -16.70 -14.82
C ALA A 163 3.82 -15.60 -15.89
N PRO A 164 4.56 -14.52 -15.61
CA PRO A 164 4.74 -13.46 -16.58
C PRO A 164 5.58 -14.00 -17.76
N THR A 165 5.07 -13.82 -18.97
CA THR A 165 5.78 -14.21 -20.20
C THR A 165 6.79 -13.14 -20.66
N GLU A 166 6.73 -11.95 -20.07
CA GLU A 166 7.55 -10.80 -20.43
C GLU A 166 8.40 -10.31 -19.25
N SER A 167 9.59 -9.80 -19.56
CA SER A 167 10.40 -9.10 -18.57
C SER A 167 9.72 -7.79 -18.19
N GLN A 168 9.76 -7.42 -16.92
CA GLN A 168 9.12 -6.21 -16.40
C GLN A 168 10.08 -5.48 -15.49
N THR A 169 10.25 -4.18 -15.73
CA THR A 169 11.03 -3.27 -14.87
C THR A 169 10.14 -2.52 -13.88
N LYS A 170 8.82 -2.62 -14.07
CA LYS A 170 7.79 -2.02 -13.21
C LYS A 170 6.59 -2.95 -13.13
N ARG A 171 6.05 -3.12 -11.92
CA ARG A 171 4.92 -3.99 -11.62
C ARG A 171 3.89 -3.23 -10.81
N LEU A 172 2.75 -2.95 -11.43
CA LEU A 172 1.61 -2.33 -10.75
C LEU A 172 0.98 -3.34 -9.79
N GLU A 173 0.59 -2.88 -8.61
CA GLU A 173 -0.20 -3.69 -7.68
C GLU A 173 -1.68 -3.38 -7.87
N GLY A 174 -2.04 -2.12 -7.65
CA GLY A 174 -3.42 -1.65 -7.77
C GLY A 174 -3.57 -0.18 -7.40
N ALA A 175 -4.82 0.22 -7.33
CA ALA A 175 -5.23 1.55 -6.94
C ALA A 175 -6.50 1.50 -6.07
N THR A 176 -6.60 2.43 -5.12
CA THR A 176 -7.74 2.56 -4.20
C THR A 176 -8.23 3.99 -4.18
N LEU A 177 -9.54 4.16 -4.33
CA LEU A 177 -10.23 5.43 -4.16
C LEU A 177 -10.90 5.43 -2.78
N ILE A 178 -10.44 6.35 -1.92
CA ILE A 178 -11.10 6.66 -0.64
C ILE A 178 -11.90 7.94 -0.84
N VAL A 179 -13.21 7.86 -0.66
CA VAL A 179 -14.10 9.03 -0.67
C VAL A 179 -14.61 9.28 0.74
N VAL A 180 -14.33 10.49 1.23
CA VAL A 180 -14.79 11.00 2.52
C VAL A 180 -15.96 11.93 2.26
N TYR A 181 -17.10 11.65 2.87
CA TYR A 181 -18.34 12.37 2.68
C TYR A 181 -18.93 12.85 4.01
N SER A 182 -19.83 13.83 3.92
CA SER A 182 -20.57 14.36 5.06
C SER A 182 -22.06 14.43 4.76
N ASN A 183 -22.88 14.11 5.76
CA ASN A 183 -24.33 14.32 5.77
C ASN A 183 -24.81 14.45 7.24
N ALA A 184 -26.12 14.47 7.47
CA ALA A 184 -26.65 14.60 8.83
C ALA A 184 -26.22 13.45 9.79
N SER A 185 -26.00 12.23 9.28
CA SER A 185 -25.60 11.07 10.09
C SER A 185 -24.10 11.00 10.37
N THR A 186 -23.30 11.86 9.74
CA THR A 186 -21.85 11.95 9.99
C THR A 186 -21.49 12.96 11.08
N SER A 187 -22.46 13.71 11.62
CA SER A 187 -22.24 14.68 12.69
C SER A 187 -21.57 14.04 13.91
N GLY A 188 -20.46 14.62 14.36
CA GLY A 188 -19.68 14.11 15.49
C GLY A 188 -18.70 12.98 15.16
N LYS A 189 -18.77 12.39 13.96
CA LYS A 189 -17.79 11.40 13.49
C LYS A 189 -16.52 12.06 12.95
N GLN A 190 -15.42 11.34 12.95
CA GLN A 190 -14.16 11.75 12.35
C GLN A 190 -13.52 10.61 11.55
N VAL A 191 -13.05 10.95 10.36
CA VAL A 191 -12.22 10.08 9.52
C VAL A 191 -10.75 10.45 9.70
N ARG A 192 -9.90 9.46 10.00
CA ARG A 192 -8.46 9.60 10.18
C ARG A 192 -7.73 8.71 9.17
N ILE A 193 -6.81 9.29 8.42
CA ILE A 193 -6.07 8.58 7.36
C ILE A 193 -4.59 8.47 7.75
N TYR A 194 -4.03 7.27 7.64
CA TYR A 194 -2.67 6.93 8.00
C TYR A 194 -1.98 6.33 6.77
N ASP A 195 -1.03 7.05 6.18
CA ASP A 195 -0.33 6.60 4.96
C ASP A 195 1.19 6.86 5.01
N ALA A 196 1.74 7.18 6.19
CA ALA A 196 3.17 7.35 6.43
C ALA A 196 3.85 6.00 6.72
N LEU A 197 3.75 5.07 5.78
CA LEU A 197 4.08 3.65 5.95
C LEU A 197 5.44 3.27 5.32
N ASN A 198 6.45 4.15 5.42
CA ASN A 198 7.77 3.86 4.85
C ASN A 198 8.42 2.64 5.52
N GLY A 199 8.97 1.71 4.73
CA GLY A 199 9.64 0.50 5.21
C GLY A 199 8.70 -0.38 6.01
N SER A 200 7.48 -0.58 5.50
CA SER A 200 6.44 -1.40 6.15
C SER A 200 6.14 -2.70 5.41
N GLU A 201 6.95 -3.07 4.42
CA GLU A 201 6.91 -4.43 3.88
C GLU A 201 7.19 -5.42 5.00
N PHE A 202 6.42 -6.51 5.04
CA PHE A 202 6.60 -7.58 6.01
C PHE A 202 6.25 -8.92 5.40
N SER A 203 6.98 -9.97 5.79
CA SER A 203 6.67 -11.34 5.39
C SER A 203 6.28 -12.25 6.56
N GLY A 204 6.61 -11.89 7.80
CA GLY A 204 6.23 -12.65 8.99
C GLY A 204 5.02 -12.07 9.73
N SER A 205 5.22 -10.92 10.34
CA SER A 205 4.19 -10.22 11.12
C SER A 205 4.41 -8.72 11.10
N ALA A 206 3.32 -7.96 11.25
CA ALA A 206 3.41 -6.53 11.41
C ALA A 206 2.48 -6.03 12.50
N THR A 207 2.96 -5.09 13.31
CA THR A 207 2.20 -4.39 14.33
C THR A 207 2.20 -2.89 14.02
N PHE A 208 1.01 -2.31 13.89
CA PHE A 208 0.80 -0.90 13.66
C PHE A 208 0.01 -0.28 14.81
N THR A 209 0.64 0.64 15.53
CA THR A 209 -0.01 1.47 16.55
C THR A 209 -0.48 2.76 15.90
N LEU A 210 -1.78 2.85 15.60
CA LEU A 210 -2.41 4.01 15.00
C LEU A 210 -2.83 5.00 16.09
N THR A 211 -2.17 6.15 16.17
CA THR A 211 -2.44 7.13 17.25
C THR A 211 -3.73 7.90 16.98
N HIS A 212 -4.49 8.20 18.04
CA HIS A 212 -5.68 9.06 17.97
C HIS A 212 -5.99 9.66 19.35
N PRO A 213 -6.85 10.70 19.46
CA PRO A 213 -7.41 11.11 20.74
C PRO A 213 -8.10 9.94 21.46
N ALA A 214 -8.47 10.08 22.73
CA ALA A 214 -9.22 9.04 23.41
C ALA A 214 -10.52 8.69 22.65
N LEU A 215 -10.62 7.47 22.13
CA LEU A 215 -11.79 6.95 21.41
C LEU A 215 -12.33 5.73 22.16
N SER A 216 -13.65 5.51 22.05
CA SER A 216 -14.32 4.34 22.62
C SER A 216 -15.50 3.92 21.76
N GLY A 217 -15.86 2.63 21.83
CA GLY A 217 -17.04 2.09 21.17
C GLY A 217 -16.81 1.72 19.71
N SER A 218 -17.90 1.48 18.97
CA SER A 218 -17.85 0.97 17.61
C SER A 218 -17.49 2.06 16.58
N GLY A 219 -16.77 1.66 15.53
CA GLY A 219 -16.49 2.46 14.34
C GLY A 219 -15.94 1.57 13.22
N LEU A 220 -15.23 2.17 12.26
CA LEU A 220 -14.71 1.45 11.10
C LEU A 220 -13.18 1.49 11.04
N PHE A 221 -12.61 0.40 10.56
CA PHE A 221 -11.21 0.28 10.15
C PHE A 221 -11.17 -0.17 8.69
N THR A 222 -10.57 0.64 7.82
CA THR A 222 -10.28 0.25 6.45
C THR A 222 -8.79 0.06 6.27
N MET A 223 -8.40 -1.01 5.61
CA MET A 223 -7.05 -1.24 5.16
C MET A 223 -7.01 -1.31 3.64
N CYS A 224 -5.88 -0.89 3.09
CA CYS A 224 -5.53 -1.16 1.72
C CYS A 224 -4.08 -1.64 1.66
N GLY A 225 -3.86 -2.66 0.84
CA GLY A 225 -2.63 -3.41 0.80
C GLY A 225 -2.24 -3.83 -0.60
N ALA A 226 -0.93 -3.92 -0.82
CA ALA A 226 -0.32 -4.57 -1.97
C ALA A 226 0.17 -5.97 -1.60
N ASP A 227 0.15 -6.83 -2.62
CA ASP A 227 0.62 -8.21 -2.63
C ASP A 227 -0.16 -9.23 -1.82
N GLY A 228 -1.37 -8.91 -1.36
CA GLY A 228 -2.23 -9.97 -0.86
C GLY A 228 -2.64 -10.92 -1.97
N GLN A 229 -2.56 -12.22 -1.67
CA GLN A 229 -2.86 -13.27 -2.62
C GLN A 229 -3.68 -14.40 -1.98
N ARG A 230 -4.50 -15.05 -2.80
CA ARG A 230 -5.19 -16.27 -2.39
C ARG A 230 -4.36 -17.54 -2.67
N GLY A 231 -3.28 -17.41 -3.44
CA GLY A 231 -2.42 -18.52 -3.86
C GLY A 231 -1.62 -18.19 -5.12
N SER A 232 -1.25 -19.18 -5.92
CA SER A 232 -0.39 -19.02 -7.10
C SER A 232 -1.21 -18.90 -8.40
N GLY A 233 -1.94 -17.80 -8.55
CA GLY A 233 -2.93 -17.65 -9.62
C GLY A 233 -4.31 -18.02 -9.11
N HIS A 234 -5.18 -18.53 -9.97
CA HIS A 234 -6.57 -18.86 -9.64
C HIS A 234 -6.74 -19.87 -8.51
N ASP A 235 -5.68 -20.60 -8.18
CA ASP A 235 -5.72 -21.66 -7.20
C ASP A 235 -5.49 -21.12 -5.79
N THR A 236 -6.33 -21.55 -4.85
CA THR A 236 -6.09 -21.28 -3.44
C THR A 236 -4.87 -22.05 -2.97
N HIS A 237 -3.84 -21.36 -2.51
CA HIS A 237 -2.65 -22.03 -1.97
C HIS A 237 -2.72 -22.00 -0.44
N ALA A 238 -2.62 -23.17 0.18
CA ALA A 238 -2.87 -23.34 1.60
C ALA A 238 -1.92 -22.55 2.51
N ASN A 239 -0.80 -22.03 2.00
CA ASN A 239 0.23 -21.38 2.80
C ASN A 239 0.46 -19.89 2.48
N THR A 240 -0.20 -19.34 1.46
CA THR A 240 -0.03 -17.94 1.00
C THR A 240 -1.40 -17.26 0.89
N SER A 241 -2.28 -17.54 1.85
CA SER A 241 -3.62 -16.97 1.94
C SER A 241 -4.22 -17.20 3.33
N ASN A 242 -4.98 -16.24 3.84
CA ASN A 242 -5.65 -16.22 5.15
C ASN A 242 -4.78 -15.76 6.32
N GLU A 243 -3.99 -14.74 6.07
CA GLU A 243 -3.37 -13.88 7.06
C GLU A 243 -4.42 -13.47 8.08
N LYS A 244 -4.02 -13.50 9.35
CA LYS A 244 -4.87 -13.08 10.45
C LYS A 244 -4.66 -11.60 10.69
N THR A 245 -5.76 -10.85 10.70
CA THR A 245 -5.75 -9.47 11.19
C THR A 245 -6.45 -9.39 12.53
N THR A 246 -5.81 -8.74 13.49
CA THR A 246 -6.45 -8.34 14.74
C THR A 246 -6.43 -6.84 14.91
N PHE A 247 -7.48 -6.30 15.51
CA PHE A 247 -7.63 -4.91 15.89
C PHE A 247 -7.88 -4.84 17.40
N ASN A 248 -6.99 -4.19 18.14
CA ASN A 248 -7.00 -4.16 19.61
C ASN A 248 -7.15 -5.56 20.23
N GLY A 249 -6.45 -6.55 19.65
CA GLY A 249 -6.49 -7.95 20.08
C GLY A 249 -7.72 -8.75 19.60
N THR A 250 -8.73 -8.12 19.00
CA THR A 250 -9.91 -8.80 18.44
C THR A 250 -9.64 -9.18 16.98
N GLN A 251 -9.85 -10.44 16.60
CA GLN A 251 -9.70 -10.85 15.20
C GLN A 251 -10.82 -10.27 14.33
N VAL A 252 -10.44 -9.62 13.23
CA VAL A 252 -11.37 -8.99 12.27
C VAL A 252 -11.32 -9.66 10.88
N ALA A 253 -10.20 -10.29 10.54
CA ALA A 253 -10.01 -11.00 9.28
C ALA A 253 -9.20 -12.30 9.46
N GLY A 254 -9.25 -13.16 8.45
CA GLY A 254 -8.59 -14.47 8.43
C GLY A 254 -9.47 -15.60 8.98
N THR A 255 -9.00 -16.85 8.79
CA THR A 255 -9.76 -18.08 9.09
C THR A 255 -10.34 -18.05 10.51
N SER A 256 -11.56 -18.59 10.65
CA SER A 256 -12.50 -18.53 11.80
C SER A 256 -13.40 -17.30 11.92
N VAL A 257 -13.11 -16.20 11.22
CA VAL A 257 -13.94 -14.98 11.24
C VAL A 257 -14.44 -14.59 9.84
N ALA A 258 -13.53 -14.43 8.87
CA ALA A 258 -13.84 -13.98 7.52
C ALA A 258 -12.73 -14.43 6.52
N GLY A 259 -12.79 -13.90 5.29
CA GLY A 259 -11.63 -13.92 4.39
C GLY A 259 -10.43 -13.17 5.00
N GLY A 260 -9.23 -13.44 4.49
CA GLY A 260 -8.04 -12.67 4.87
C GLY A 260 -8.11 -11.24 4.33
N ASP A 261 -7.41 -10.32 4.98
CA ASP A 261 -7.24 -8.95 4.47
C ASP A 261 -6.26 -8.85 3.29
N TRP A 262 -5.58 -9.94 2.98
CA TRP A 262 -4.49 -10.02 2.01
C TRP A 262 -4.75 -11.17 1.05
N ASP A 263 -5.90 -11.13 0.38
CA ASP A 263 -6.39 -12.23 -0.45
C ASP A 263 -6.48 -11.89 -1.94
N GLY A 264 -6.15 -10.65 -2.32
CA GLY A 264 -6.22 -10.15 -3.69
C GLY A 264 -7.66 -10.02 -4.21
N SER A 265 -8.65 -9.96 -3.31
CA SER A 265 -10.07 -10.01 -3.68
C SER A 265 -10.53 -8.83 -4.54
N THR A 266 -9.82 -7.71 -4.51
CA THR A 266 -10.10 -6.55 -5.39
C THR A 266 -9.87 -6.87 -6.86
N GLY A 267 -9.13 -7.94 -7.17
CA GLY A 267 -8.80 -8.37 -8.53
C GLY A 267 -9.74 -9.38 -9.17
N LEU A 268 -10.69 -9.97 -8.42
CA LEU A 268 -11.48 -11.11 -8.87
C LEU A 268 -12.12 -10.89 -10.26
N PRO A 269 -12.14 -11.91 -11.16
CA PRO A 269 -11.87 -13.34 -10.89
C PRO A 269 -10.43 -13.83 -11.12
N LEU A 270 -9.54 -12.98 -11.67
CA LEU A 270 -8.10 -13.28 -11.79
C LEU A 270 -7.44 -12.72 -10.52
N PRO A 271 -6.78 -13.50 -9.67
CA PRO A 271 -6.24 -12.94 -8.45
C PRO A 271 -5.16 -11.94 -8.83
N GLN A 272 -5.36 -10.73 -8.34
CA GLN A 272 -4.45 -9.63 -8.53
C GLN A 272 -4.23 -9.02 -7.17
N LEU A 273 -3.00 -8.57 -6.99
CA LEU A 273 -2.24 -8.46 -5.76
C LEU A 273 -2.61 -7.21 -4.95
N TRP A 274 -3.90 -6.96 -4.80
CA TRP A 274 -4.43 -5.72 -4.23
C TRP A 274 -5.66 -5.95 -3.38
N ASP A 275 -5.66 -5.31 -2.22
CA ASP A 275 -6.67 -5.50 -1.19
C ASP A 275 -7.24 -4.18 -0.72
N VAL A 276 -8.55 -4.17 -0.52
CA VAL A 276 -9.29 -3.08 0.11
C VAL A 276 -10.40 -3.68 0.96
N HIS A 277 -10.21 -3.66 2.28
CA HIS A 277 -11.16 -4.24 3.22
C HIS A 277 -11.57 -3.24 4.28
N THR A 278 -12.85 -3.27 4.68
CA THR A 278 -13.39 -2.42 5.75
C THR A 278 -14.10 -3.28 6.79
N HIS A 279 -13.72 -3.07 8.04
CA HIS A 279 -14.19 -3.82 9.20
C HIS A 279 -14.92 -2.91 10.17
N VAL A 280 -15.95 -3.45 10.81
CA VAL A 280 -16.50 -2.86 12.03
C VAL A 280 -15.59 -3.25 13.19
N VAL A 281 -15.11 -2.25 13.93
CA VAL A 281 -14.12 -2.45 15.01
C VAL A 281 -14.51 -1.73 16.29
N THR A 282 -13.89 -2.11 17.40
CA THR A 282 -14.07 -1.44 18.69
C THR A 282 -12.82 -0.66 19.08
N PHE A 283 -13.02 0.64 19.30
CA PHE A 283 -11.99 1.55 19.80
C PHE A 283 -11.93 1.52 21.31
N SER A 284 -10.72 1.68 21.84
CA SER A 284 -10.45 1.87 23.27
C SER A 284 -9.13 2.61 23.44
N GLY A 285 -9.12 3.67 24.25
CA GLY A 285 -7.91 4.41 24.59
C GLY A 285 -7.46 5.40 23.50
N THR A 286 -6.15 5.70 23.48
CA THR A 286 -5.52 6.76 22.66
C THR A 286 -4.78 6.21 21.43
N SER A 287 -4.94 4.94 21.14
CA SER A 287 -4.38 4.31 19.96
C SER A 287 -5.13 3.05 19.64
N SER A 288 -5.07 2.63 18.38
CA SER A 288 -5.54 1.33 17.95
C SER A 288 -4.38 0.49 17.45
N ILE A 289 -4.27 -0.74 17.94
CA ILE A 289 -3.21 -1.66 17.56
C ILE A 289 -3.76 -2.63 16.51
N VAL A 290 -3.19 -2.57 15.32
CA VAL A 290 -3.48 -3.52 14.24
C VAL A 290 -2.32 -4.50 14.15
N VAL A 291 -2.62 -5.80 14.23
CA VAL A 291 -1.60 -6.85 14.07
C VAL A 291 -1.98 -7.73 12.89
N TYR A 292 -1.04 -7.89 11.97
CA TYR A 292 -1.06 -8.86 10.90
C TYR A 292 -0.12 -10.02 11.22
N THR A 293 -0.59 -11.25 11.04
CA THR A 293 0.23 -12.45 11.17
C THR A 293 0.04 -13.31 9.93
N ALA A 294 1.14 -13.67 9.27
CA ALA A 294 1.13 -14.67 8.20
C ALA A 294 0.50 -15.97 8.70
N LYS A 295 -0.21 -16.68 7.82
CA LYS A 295 -0.97 -17.89 8.19
C LYS A 295 -0.12 -18.96 8.86
N ASP A 296 1.07 -19.20 8.32
CA ASP A 296 2.06 -20.09 8.92
C ASP A 296 3.37 -19.32 9.07
N PRO A 297 3.67 -18.76 10.25
CA PRO A 297 4.90 -18.03 10.47
C PRO A 297 6.13 -18.93 10.38
N ASN A 298 5.99 -20.25 10.19
CA ASN A 298 7.07 -21.22 9.98
C ASN A 298 7.19 -21.73 8.55
N ALA A 299 6.30 -21.34 7.64
CA ALA A 299 6.39 -21.73 6.23
C ALA A 299 7.70 -21.24 5.61
N ALA A 300 8.27 -22.07 4.72
CA ALA A 300 9.50 -21.76 4.00
C ALA A 300 9.31 -20.66 2.94
N ASN A 301 8.07 -20.48 2.46
CA ASN A 301 7.68 -19.45 1.51
C ASN A 301 6.59 -18.61 2.19
N LEU A 302 6.93 -17.39 2.59
CA LEU A 302 5.97 -16.45 3.14
C LEU A 302 5.54 -15.47 2.05
N ASP A 303 4.33 -14.94 2.22
CA ASP A 303 3.84 -13.81 1.46
C ASP A 303 4.54 -12.53 1.93
N CYS A 304 4.78 -11.57 1.04
CA CYS A 304 5.49 -10.33 1.35
C CYS A 304 4.56 -9.15 1.12
N LEU A 305 4.04 -8.56 2.19
CA LEU A 305 2.87 -7.71 2.14
C LEU A 305 3.24 -6.26 2.37
N VAL A 306 2.61 -5.35 1.62
CA VAL A 306 2.88 -3.91 1.76
C VAL A 306 1.60 -3.14 2.07
N PRO A 307 1.44 -2.64 3.31
CA PRO A 307 0.38 -1.71 3.65
C PRO A 307 0.51 -0.39 2.90
N VAL A 308 -0.60 0.10 2.36
CA VAL A 308 -0.66 1.30 1.51
C VAL A 308 -1.29 2.45 2.27
N VAL A 309 -2.42 2.20 2.92
CA VAL A 309 -3.15 3.19 3.73
C VAL A 309 -4.07 2.48 4.72
N PHE A 310 -4.16 3.05 5.92
CA PHE A 310 -5.18 2.73 6.90
C PHE A 310 -6.13 3.92 7.09
N VAL A 311 -7.41 3.62 7.35
CA VAL A 311 -8.42 4.62 7.68
C VAL A 311 -9.19 4.20 8.92
N LEU A 312 -9.34 5.11 9.87
CA LEU A 312 -10.22 4.93 11.03
C LEU A 312 -11.39 5.90 10.95
N GLU A 313 -12.61 5.41 11.16
CA GLU A 313 -13.81 6.22 11.35
C GLU A 313 -14.36 6.00 12.75
N LYS A 314 -14.59 7.09 13.50
CA LYS A 314 -15.23 7.03 14.81
C LYS A 314 -16.07 8.26 15.12
#